data_AF-R5Y7M9-F1
#
_entry.id   AF-R5Y7M9-F1
#
_cell.length_a   1.000
_cell.length_b   1.000
_cell.length_c   1.000
_cell.angle_alpha   90.00
_cell.angle_beta   90.00
_cell.angle_gamma   90.00
#
_symmetry.space_group_name_H-M   'P 1'
#
loop_
_entity.id
_entity.type
_entity.pdbx_description
1 polymer ?
#
loop_
_entity_poly.entity_id
_entity_poly.type
_entity_poly.pdbx_seq_one_letter_code
_entity_poly.pdbx_strand_id
1 'polypeptide(L)'
;MKNEIIEFYTWNILKKQLQKAKISNTALYNIIDNVKEQLYSILYNFKDEEFRNAILIVGSEEGTFYEPKNILVANMVVVAIRNSLLEGVSSKSYKQYGSNTYLSDFSIKEITKSAIEYFSKIDLFELSNLLILDESKDVYRNISNKYPTAMKALIELSKCSESNLEHDYKKLKTKPFELEELNNVLTDEIKKTVYESGIDSTFNDTLCNLLLEIKNNDSQLFFIDSFKMCTRNYEKLLKILEFVLTHDAFFLTNNYFISNTYVSRREKLLKASHTTEEAFKKVSSLYEVSNKYKKLLEKISKLYS
;
A
#
# COMPACT_ATOMS: atom_id res chain seq x y z
N MET A 1 -14.96 22.22 -2.63
CA MET A 1 -16.02 22.10 -3.65
C MET A 1 -16.41 20.64 -3.73
N LYS A 2 -17.70 20.30 -3.87
CA LYS A 2 -18.17 18.90 -3.87
C LYS A 2 -18.38 18.45 -5.32
N ASN A 3 -17.67 17.41 -5.77
CA ASN A 3 -17.86 16.79 -7.07
C ASN A 3 -18.96 15.73 -7.00
N GLU A 4 -19.95 15.82 -7.87
CA GLU A 4 -21.15 14.97 -7.83
C GLU A 4 -20.84 13.47 -7.95
N ILE A 5 -19.82 13.08 -8.71
CA ILE A 5 -19.44 11.67 -8.91
C ILE A 5 -18.91 11.07 -7.60
N ILE A 6 -17.95 11.75 -6.96
CA ILE A 6 -17.36 11.27 -5.70
C ILE A 6 -18.44 11.27 -4.60
N GLU A 7 -19.22 12.34 -4.49
CA GLU A 7 -20.29 12.43 -3.48
C GLU A 7 -21.36 11.36 -3.72
N PHE A 8 -21.73 11.08 -4.98
CA PHE A 8 -22.72 10.07 -5.30
C PHE A 8 -22.25 8.70 -4.85
N TYR A 9 -21.02 8.29 -5.18
CA TYR A 9 -20.47 7.04 -4.71
C TYR A 9 -20.49 6.94 -3.17
N THR A 10 -19.95 7.95 -2.47
CA THR A 10 -19.80 7.85 -1.02
C THR A 10 -21.13 7.86 -0.28
N TRP A 11 -22.09 8.70 -0.71
CA TRP A 11 -23.36 8.87 0.00
C TRP A 11 -24.47 7.94 -0.47
N ASN A 12 -24.47 7.52 -1.74
CA ASN A 12 -25.56 6.71 -2.29
C ASN A 12 -25.18 5.24 -2.47
N ILE A 13 -23.89 4.89 -2.52
CA ILE A 13 -23.41 3.51 -2.67
C ILE A 13 -22.75 3.04 -1.36
N LEU A 14 -21.58 3.59 -1.03
CA LEU A 14 -20.78 3.14 0.11
C LEU A 14 -21.55 3.24 1.43
N LYS A 15 -22.19 4.38 1.70
CA LYS A 15 -23.03 4.57 2.89
C LYS A 15 -24.09 3.47 3.04
N LYS A 16 -24.81 3.14 1.97
CA LYS A 16 -25.87 2.12 2.01
C LYS A 16 -25.30 0.73 2.29
N GLN A 17 -24.13 0.41 1.72
CA GLN A 17 -23.43 -0.84 1.98
C GLN A 17 -22.99 -0.94 3.46
N LEU A 18 -22.43 0.13 4.01
CA LEU A 18 -22.03 0.20 5.43
C LEU A 18 -23.24 0.11 6.38
N GLN A 19 -24.36 0.76 6.04
CA GLN A 19 -25.62 0.65 6.79
C GLN A 19 -26.18 -0.78 6.75
N LYS A 20 -26.16 -1.43 5.58
CA LYS A 20 -26.57 -2.84 5.43
C LYS A 20 -25.69 -3.77 6.28
N ALA A 21 -24.40 -3.46 6.38
CA ALA A 21 -23.44 -4.17 7.24
C ALA A 21 -23.55 -3.78 8.73
N LYS A 22 -24.51 -2.92 9.10
CA LYS A 22 -24.75 -2.45 10.48
C LYS A 22 -23.54 -1.78 11.14
N ILE A 23 -22.69 -1.13 10.35
CA ILE A 23 -21.61 -0.29 10.87
C ILE A 23 -22.22 0.90 11.61
N SER A 24 -21.65 1.24 12.78
CA SER A 24 -22.13 2.35 13.60
C SER A 24 -22.05 3.67 12.83
N ASN A 25 -22.92 4.64 13.16
CA ASN A 25 -22.91 5.94 12.48
C ASN A 25 -21.55 6.64 12.61
N THR A 26 -20.93 6.61 13.80
CA THR A 26 -19.61 7.22 14.02
C THR A 26 -18.55 6.63 13.09
N ALA A 27 -18.40 5.30 13.04
CA ALA A 27 -17.45 4.66 12.15
C ALA A 27 -17.80 4.89 10.67
N LEU A 28 -19.08 4.83 10.33
CA LEU A 28 -19.56 5.06 8.97
C LEU A 28 -19.17 6.43 8.43
N TYR A 29 -19.39 7.50 9.21
CA TYR A 29 -19.05 8.86 8.76
C TYR A 29 -17.54 9.04 8.65
N ASN A 30 -16.76 8.52 9.60
CA ASN A 30 -15.30 8.55 9.53
C ASN A 30 -14.76 7.82 8.28
N ILE A 31 -15.33 6.66 7.93
CA ILE A 31 -14.96 5.92 6.72
C ILE A 31 -15.32 6.74 5.47
N ILE A 32 -16.52 7.32 5.41
CA ILE A 32 -16.94 8.14 4.28
C ILE A 32 -15.99 9.31 4.09
N ASP A 33 -15.67 10.07 5.15
CA ASP A 33 -14.81 11.24 5.04
C ASP A 33 -13.39 10.85 4.62
N ASN A 34 -12.83 9.78 5.21
CA ASN A 34 -11.50 9.29 4.84
C ASN A 34 -11.43 8.80 3.39
N VAL A 35 -12.43 8.02 2.94
CA VAL A 35 -12.52 7.57 1.54
C VAL A 35 -12.66 8.75 0.59
N LYS A 36 -13.44 9.78 0.96
CA LYS A 36 -13.55 10.99 0.15
C LYS A 36 -12.21 11.70 0.02
N GLU A 37 -11.51 11.95 1.13
CA GLU A 37 -10.20 12.61 1.12
C GLU A 37 -9.21 11.88 0.20
N GLN A 38 -9.13 10.55 0.33
CA GLN A 38 -8.28 9.72 -0.52
C GLN A 38 -8.71 9.77 -2.00
N LEU A 39 -10.01 9.67 -2.29
CA LEU A 39 -10.53 9.74 -3.67
C LEU A 39 -10.26 11.11 -4.31
N TYR A 40 -10.50 12.21 -3.59
CA TYR A 40 -10.19 13.55 -4.10
C TYR A 40 -8.70 13.69 -4.40
N SER A 41 -7.82 13.27 -3.49
CA SER A 41 -6.37 13.38 -3.70
C SER A 41 -5.88 12.54 -4.88
N ILE A 42 -6.29 11.28 -5.01
CA ILE A 42 -5.84 10.43 -6.13
C ILE A 42 -6.41 10.88 -7.48
N LEU A 43 -7.69 11.27 -7.52
CA LEU A 43 -8.36 11.69 -8.77
C LEU A 43 -7.93 13.09 -9.21
N TYR A 44 -7.66 14.00 -8.27
CA TYR A 44 -7.10 15.32 -8.59
C TYR A 44 -5.76 15.18 -9.31
N ASN A 45 -4.92 14.22 -8.89
CA ASN A 45 -3.62 13.97 -9.49
C ASN A 45 -3.63 12.98 -10.66
N PHE A 46 -4.80 12.52 -11.12
CA PHE A 46 -4.88 11.41 -12.07
C PHE A 46 -4.25 11.71 -13.44
N LYS A 47 -4.19 12.98 -13.86
CA LYS A 47 -3.52 13.40 -15.10
C LYS A 47 -1.99 13.39 -15.02
N ASP A 48 -1.42 13.49 -13.82
CA ASP A 48 0.02 13.37 -13.60
C ASP A 48 0.38 11.88 -13.66
N GLU A 49 0.77 11.42 -14.85
CA GLU A 49 1.00 10.00 -15.11
C GLU A 49 2.09 9.40 -14.22
N GLU A 50 3.20 10.11 -14.03
CA GLU A 50 4.34 9.61 -13.24
C GLU A 50 3.91 9.43 -11.78
N PHE A 51 3.23 10.44 -11.22
CA PHE A 51 2.70 10.35 -9.86
C PHE A 51 1.61 9.30 -9.73
N ARG A 52 0.60 9.31 -10.62
CA ARG A 52 -0.50 8.36 -10.62
C ARG A 52 0.02 6.93 -10.62
N ASN A 53 0.92 6.59 -11.55
CA ASN A 53 1.41 5.22 -11.68
C ASN A 53 2.21 4.79 -10.43
N ALA A 54 2.98 5.70 -9.83
CA ALA A 54 3.71 5.46 -8.58
C ALA A 54 2.79 5.25 -7.37
N ILE A 55 1.65 5.96 -7.28
CA ILE A 55 0.65 5.71 -6.23
C ILE A 55 -0.05 4.37 -6.47
N LEU A 56 -0.46 4.11 -7.72
CA LEU A 56 -1.25 2.92 -8.06
C LEU A 56 -0.46 1.61 -7.97
N ILE A 57 0.87 1.64 -8.09
CA ILE A 57 1.70 0.42 -7.91
C ILE A 57 1.53 -0.16 -6.50
N VAL A 58 1.24 0.66 -5.49
CA VAL A 58 0.98 0.21 -4.11
C VAL A 58 -0.27 -0.68 -4.03
N GLY A 59 -1.28 -0.42 -4.88
CA GLY A 59 -2.50 -1.21 -4.96
C GLY A 59 -2.42 -2.43 -5.88
N SER A 60 -1.37 -2.53 -6.71
CA SER A 60 -1.33 -3.48 -7.83
C SER A 60 -1.28 -4.96 -7.44
N GLU A 61 -0.67 -5.30 -6.29
CA GLU A 61 -0.58 -6.67 -5.79
C GLU A 61 -1.95 -7.24 -5.33
N GLU A 62 -2.96 -6.38 -5.21
CA GLU A 62 -4.32 -6.75 -4.86
C GLU A 62 -5.30 -6.41 -6.00
N GLY A 63 -5.21 -5.20 -6.56
CA GLY A 63 -6.09 -4.68 -7.61
C GLY A 63 -6.12 -5.56 -8.86
N THR A 64 -4.97 -6.10 -9.27
CA THR A 64 -4.84 -7.00 -10.43
C THR A 64 -5.75 -8.25 -10.34
N PHE A 65 -6.07 -8.67 -9.12
CA PHE A 65 -6.82 -9.91 -8.87
C PHE A 65 -8.31 -9.68 -8.62
N TYR A 66 -8.79 -8.43 -8.63
CA TYR A 66 -10.20 -8.15 -8.49
C TYR A 66 -10.97 -8.29 -9.80
N GLU A 67 -12.28 -8.47 -9.67
CA GLU A 67 -13.27 -8.41 -10.73
C GLU A 67 -14.26 -7.26 -10.43
N PRO A 68 -14.83 -6.59 -11.45
CA PRO A 68 -14.59 -6.80 -12.89
C PRO A 68 -13.20 -6.33 -13.34
N LYS A 69 -12.69 -6.88 -14.46
CA LYS A 69 -11.38 -6.51 -15.03
C LYS A 69 -11.33 -5.08 -15.56
N ASN A 70 -10.88 -4.16 -14.70
CA ASN A 70 -10.30 -2.87 -15.07
C ASN A 70 -9.13 -2.58 -14.13
N ILE A 71 -7.90 -2.91 -14.53
CA ILE A 71 -6.72 -2.90 -13.64
C ILE A 71 -6.44 -1.50 -13.09
N LEU A 72 -6.56 -0.46 -13.93
CA LEU A 72 -6.31 0.92 -13.53
C LEU A 72 -7.28 1.34 -12.42
N VAL A 73 -8.58 1.11 -12.63
CA VAL A 73 -9.63 1.42 -11.65
C VAL A 73 -9.50 0.54 -10.42
N ALA A 74 -9.21 -0.75 -10.58
CA ALA A 74 -9.06 -1.68 -9.45
C ALA A 74 -7.90 -1.28 -8.54
N ASN A 75 -6.76 -0.89 -9.10
CA ASN A 75 -5.62 -0.40 -8.33
C ASN A 75 -5.99 0.90 -7.58
N MET A 76 -6.71 1.82 -8.24
CA MET A 76 -7.18 3.06 -7.60
C MET A 76 -8.13 2.78 -6.45
N VAL A 77 -9.10 1.88 -6.63
CA VAL A 77 -10.05 1.46 -5.60
C VAL A 77 -9.32 0.82 -4.42
N VAL A 78 -8.32 -0.02 -4.67
CA VAL A 78 -7.50 -0.59 -3.58
C VAL A 78 -6.82 0.52 -2.79
N VAL A 79 -6.18 1.47 -3.45
CA VAL A 79 -5.43 2.54 -2.79
C VAL A 79 -6.34 3.51 -2.03
N ALA A 80 -7.44 3.95 -2.62
CA ALA A 80 -8.26 5.05 -2.07
C ALA A 80 -9.54 4.60 -1.32
N ILE A 81 -9.90 3.31 -1.38
CA ILE A 81 -11.10 2.79 -0.74
C ILE A 81 -10.76 1.61 0.14
N ARG A 82 -10.05 0.59 -0.36
CA ARG A 82 -9.69 -0.58 0.45
C ARG A 82 -8.66 -0.22 1.52
N ASN A 83 -7.68 0.61 1.18
CA ASN A 83 -6.63 1.11 2.08
C ASN A 83 -7.07 2.39 2.80
N SER A 84 -8.33 2.42 3.24
CA SER A 84 -8.94 3.49 4.04
C SER A 84 -9.28 2.96 5.45
N LEU A 85 -9.95 3.78 6.26
CA LEU A 85 -10.54 3.34 7.54
C LEU A 85 -11.53 2.17 7.40
N LEU A 86 -11.95 1.82 6.18
CA LEU A 86 -12.66 0.58 5.88
C LEU A 86 -11.88 -0.66 6.37
N GLU A 87 -10.55 -0.66 6.24
CA GLU A 87 -9.67 -1.71 6.74
C GLU A 87 -9.78 -1.86 8.27
N GLY A 88 -9.83 -0.73 8.97
CA GLY A 88 -9.88 -0.71 10.43
C GLY A 88 -11.12 -1.42 10.96
N VAL A 89 -12.28 -1.20 10.35
CA VAL A 89 -13.52 -1.87 10.76
C VAL A 89 -13.64 -3.32 10.28
N SER A 90 -12.82 -3.76 9.34
CA SER A 90 -12.67 -5.18 8.95
C SER A 90 -11.53 -5.90 9.66
N SER A 91 -10.91 -5.26 10.66
CA SER A 91 -9.81 -5.82 11.44
C SER A 91 -10.25 -6.33 12.81
N LYS A 92 -9.33 -6.94 13.57
CA LYS A 92 -9.60 -7.35 14.96
C LYS A 92 -9.84 -6.15 15.88
N SER A 93 -9.33 -4.98 15.51
CA SER A 93 -9.46 -3.73 16.27
C SER A 93 -10.63 -2.85 15.84
N TYR A 94 -11.65 -3.39 15.14
CA TYR A 94 -12.82 -2.63 14.64
C TYR A 94 -13.49 -1.70 15.68
N LYS A 95 -13.43 -2.05 16.98
CA LYS A 95 -13.94 -1.23 18.09
C LYS A 95 -13.17 0.09 18.27
N GLN A 96 -11.85 0.08 18.08
CA GLN A 96 -11.02 1.29 18.15
C GLN A 96 -11.36 2.27 17.02
N TYR A 97 -11.83 1.75 15.89
CA TYR A 97 -12.34 2.54 14.77
C TYR A 97 -13.81 2.97 14.95
N GLY A 98 -14.33 2.87 16.17
CA GLY A 98 -15.68 3.32 16.53
C GLY A 98 -16.82 2.41 16.08
N SER A 99 -16.52 1.23 15.54
CA SER A 99 -17.54 0.28 15.10
C SER A 99 -17.90 -0.74 16.18
N ASN A 100 -19.20 -1.00 16.34
CA ASN A 100 -19.69 -2.10 17.19
C ASN A 100 -19.88 -3.40 16.41
N THR A 101 -19.69 -3.37 15.09
CA THR A 101 -19.87 -4.53 14.20
C THR A 101 -18.63 -4.70 13.35
N TYR A 102 -18.13 -5.93 13.33
CA TYR A 102 -17.03 -6.34 12.45
C TYR A 102 -17.51 -6.36 10.99
N LEU A 103 -16.80 -5.68 10.11
CA LEU A 103 -17.08 -5.71 8.67
C LEU A 103 -16.45 -6.96 8.06
N SER A 104 -17.29 -7.89 7.58
CA SER A 104 -16.81 -9.16 7.07
C SER A 104 -16.01 -9.05 5.77
N ASP A 105 -15.09 -9.99 5.53
CA ASP A 105 -14.35 -10.12 4.27
C ASP A 105 -15.27 -10.19 3.05
N PHE A 106 -16.44 -10.83 3.19
CA PHE A 106 -17.46 -10.84 2.14
C PHE A 106 -17.96 -9.43 1.83
N SER A 107 -18.27 -8.63 2.85
CA SER A 107 -18.72 -7.26 2.68
C SER A 107 -17.63 -6.37 2.06
N ILE A 108 -16.37 -6.56 2.46
CA ILE A 108 -15.23 -5.86 1.85
C ILE A 108 -15.11 -6.19 0.36
N LYS A 109 -15.23 -7.47 -0.01
CA LYS A 109 -15.20 -7.88 -1.42
C LYS A 109 -16.32 -7.25 -2.23
N GLU A 110 -17.55 -7.23 -1.69
CA GLU A 110 -18.70 -6.61 -2.36
C GLU A 110 -18.57 -5.10 -2.49
N ILE A 111 -18.09 -4.40 -1.45
CA ILE A 111 -17.80 -2.96 -1.51
C ILE A 111 -16.75 -2.68 -2.58
N THR A 112 -15.65 -3.45 -2.58
CA THR A 112 -14.55 -3.27 -3.53
C THR A 112 -15.02 -3.51 -4.96
N LYS A 113 -15.74 -4.62 -5.21
CA LYS A 113 -16.31 -4.93 -6.53
C LYS A 113 -17.26 -3.83 -7.01
N SER A 114 -18.19 -3.40 -6.15
CA SER A 114 -19.16 -2.35 -6.49
C SER A 114 -18.49 -1.01 -6.78
N ALA A 115 -17.40 -0.67 -6.07
CA ALA A 115 -16.61 0.52 -6.36
C ALA A 115 -15.94 0.43 -7.72
N ILE A 116 -15.34 -0.72 -8.06
CA ILE A 116 -14.72 -0.95 -9.38
C ILE A 116 -15.78 -0.83 -10.48
N GLU A 117 -16.95 -1.46 -10.31
CA GLU A 117 -18.05 -1.37 -11.27
C GLU A 117 -18.56 0.06 -11.48
N TYR A 118 -18.60 0.86 -10.40
CA TYR A 118 -19.00 2.26 -10.47
C TYR A 118 -17.96 3.10 -11.23
N PHE A 119 -16.71 3.08 -10.77
CA PHE A 119 -15.64 3.91 -11.35
C PHE A 119 -15.18 3.45 -12.73
N SER A 120 -15.44 2.20 -13.12
CA SER A 120 -15.16 1.72 -14.48
C SER A 120 -16.06 2.34 -15.55
N LYS A 121 -17.17 2.98 -15.16
CA LYS A 121 -18.09 3.67 -16.07
C LYS A 121 -17.79 5.16 -16.22
N ILE A 122 -16.75 5.65 -15.53
CA ILE A 122 -16.42 7.06 -15.43
C ILE A 122 -15.10 7.28 -16.15
N ASP A 123 -15.04 8.35 -16.96
CA ASP A 123 -13.77 8.85 -17.46
C ASP A 123 -13.01 9.54 -16.32
N LEU A 124 -12.02 8.84 -15.75
CA LEU A 124 -11.24 9.35 -14.64
C LEU A 124 -10.34 10.53 -15.03
N PHE A 125 -9.96 10.67 -16.30
CA PHE A 125 -9.15 11.78 -16.79
C PHE A 125 -10.00 13.04 -16.95
N GLU A 126 -11.20 12.90 -17.52
CA GLU A 126 -12.16 14.00 -17.56
C GLU A 126 -12.53 14.46 -16.15
N LEU A 127 -12.83 13.50 -15.26
CA LEU A 127 -13.09 13.81 -13.85
C LEU A 127 -11.92 14.56 -13.20
N SER A 128 -10.68 14.13 -13.42
CA SER A 128 -9.48 14.81 -12.91
C SER A 128 -9.42 16.29 -13.31
N ASN A 129 -9.79 16.62 -14.55
CA ASN A 129 -9.80 18.00 -15.05
C ASN A 129 -10.87 18.89 -14.37
N LEU A 130 -11.94 18.28 -13.87
CA LEU A 130 -13.05 18.98 -13.21
C LEU A 130 -12.82 19.17 -11.71
N LEU A 131 -11.83 18.49 -11.13
CA LEU A 131 -11.57 18.54 -9.69
C LEU A 131 -10.73 19.76 -9.32
N ILE A 132 -11.19 20.46 -8.28
CA ILE A 132 -10.44 21.53 -7.61
C ILE A 132 -10.18 21.06 -6.17
N LEU A 133 -8.91 20.91 -5.83
CA LEU A 133 -8.45 20.49 -4.52
C LEU A 133 -7.51 21.55 -3.95
N ASP A 134 -7.72 21.89 -2.68
CA ASP A 134 -6.76 22.67 -1.90
C ASP A 134 -5.50 21.80 -1.68
N GLU A 135 -4.32 22.31 -2.00
CA GLU A 135 -3.05 21.58 -1.88
C GLU A 135 -2.85 21.01 -0.46
N SER A 136 -3.33 21.70 0.58
CA SER A 136 -3.27 21.20 1.97
C SER A 136 -4.09 19.92 2.20
N LYS A 137 -5.06 19.64 1.32
CA LYS A 137 -5.94 18.45 1.36
C LYS A 137 -5.48 17.35 0.41
N ASP A 138 -4.40 17.55 -0.34
CA ASP A 138 -3.83 16.54 -1.21
C ASP A 138 -3.01 15.53 -0.41
N VAL A 139 -3.71 14.60 0.25
CA VAL A 139 -3.10 13.65 1.19
C VAL A 139 -1.96 12.83 0.57
N TYR A 140 -2.13 12.28 -0.63
CA TYR A 140 -1.08 11.48 -1.27
C TYR A 140 0.12 12.35 -1.63
N ARG A 141 -0.07 13.51 -2.26
CA ARG A 141 1.05 14.38 -2.65
C ARG A 141 1.82 14.89 -1.43
N ASN A 142 1.11 15.31 -0.38
CA ASN A 142 1.71 15.82 0.85
C ASN A 142 2.51 14.74 1.56
N ILE A 143 2.02 13.51 1.61
CA ILE A 143 2.77 12.38 2.18
C ILE A 143 3.98 12.05 1.28
N SER A 144 3.81 11.92 -0.04
CA SER A 144 4.90 11.59 -0.96
C SER A 144 6.05 12.61 -0.90
N ASN A 145 5.74 13.89 -0.72
CA ASN A 145 6.75 14.95 -0.60
C ASN A 145 7.61 14.82 0.67
N LYS A 146 7.14 14.16 1.73
CA LYS A 146 7.92 13.89 2.95
C LYS A 146 8.95 12.77 2.74
N TYR A 147 8.73 11.88 1.76
CA TYR A 147 9.53 10.67 1.54
C TYR A 147 10.00 10.58 0.06
N PRO A 148 10.91 11.48 -0.36
CA PRO A 148 11.28 11.62 -1.76
C PRO A 148 12.08 10.42 -2.30
N THR A 149 12.86 9.72 -1.47
CA THR A 149 13.62 8.53 -1.90
C THR A 149 12.67 7.37 -2.17
N ALA A 150 11.71 7.14 -1.26
CA ALA A 150 10.65 6.15 -1.44
C ALA A 150 9.81 6.46 -2.68
N MET A 151 9.39 7.71 -2.84
CA MET A 151 8.57 8.12 -3.98
C MET A 151 9.32 7.96 -5.29
N LYS A 152 10.61 8.34 -5.34
CA LYS A 152 11.46 8.12 -6.53
C LYS A 152 11.54 6.64 -6.89
N ALA A 153 11.71 5.76 -5.91
CA ALA A 153 11.76 4.33 -6.14
C ALA A 153 10.44 3.77 -6.67
N LEU A 154 9.28 4.22 -6.14
CA LEU A 154 7.97 3.82 -6.65
C LEU A 154 7.70 4.34 -8.07
N ILE A 155 8.14 5.56 -8.39
CA ILE A 155 8.11 6.12 -9.75
C ILE A 155 8.88 5.21 -10.69
N GLU A 156 10.11 4.85 -10.33
CA GLU A 156 10.94 3.98 -11.17
C GLU A 156 10.33 2.58 -11.27
N LEU A 157 9.85 2.00 -10.17
CA LEU A 157 9.16 0.70 -10.19
C LEU A 157 7.93 0.72 -11.10
N SER A 158 7.19 1.82 -11.14
CA SER A 158 6.00 1.96 -11.98
C SER A 158 6.30 2.00 -13.48
N LYS A 159 7.56 2.24 -13.87
CA LYS A 159 8.03 2.19 -15.26
C LYS A 159 8.33 0.76 -15.72
N CYS A 160 8.37 -0.22 -14.81
CA CYS A 160 8.49 -1.63 -15.17
C CYS A 160 7.25 -2.09 -15.96
N SER A 161 7.49 -2.70 -17.12
CA SER A 161 6.49 -3.19 -18.06
C SER A 161 6.80 -4.63 -18.48
N GLU A 162 5.90 -5.29 -19.21
CA GLU A 162 6.14 -6.64 -19.73
C GLU A 162 7.41 -6.73 -20.59
N SER A 163 7.74 -5.66 -21.33
CA SER A 163 8.96 -5.57 -22.14
C SER A 163 10.21 -5.19 -21.36
N ASN A 164 10.07 -4.61 -20.17
CA ASN A 164 11.20 -4.18 -19.35
C ASN A 164 10.84 -4.31 -17.87
N LEU A 165 11.16 -5.46 -17.29
CA LEU A 165 10.78 -5.81 -15.92
C LEU A 165 11.75 -5.25 -14.86
N GLU A 166 12.93 -4.78 -15.27
CA GLU A 166 13.96 -4.31 -14.35
C GLU A 166 14.85 -3.24 -14.97
N HIS A 167 15.29 -2.28 -14.16
CA HIS A 167 16.25 -1.27 -14.61
C HIS A 167 16.98 -0.59 -13.45
N ASP A 168 18.15 -0.07 -13.76
CA ASP A 168 18.91 0.81 -12.89
C ASP A 168 18.46 2.26 -13.04
N TYR A 169 18.57 3.04 -11.97
CA TYR A 169 18.27 4.46 -11.96
C TYR A 169 19.19 5.23 -11.01
N LYS A 170 19.26 6.55 -11.18
CA LYS A 170 20.11 7.41 -10.35
C LYS A 170 19.46 7.69 -9.01
N LYS A 171 20.13 7.31 -7.91
CA LYS A 171 19.68 7.62 -6.55
C LYS A 171 19.67 9.12 -6.25
N LEU A 172 18.76 9.51 -5.37
CA LEU A 172 18.82 10.82 -4.73
C LEU A 172 19.98 10.85 -3.73
N LYS A 173 20.69 11.98 -3.66
CA LYS A 173 21.75 12.18 -2.66
C LYS A 173 21.10 12.67 -1.37
N THR A 174 20.74 11.73 -0.51
CA THR A 174 20.10 11.98 0.79
C THR A 174 20.94 11.38 1.91
N LYS A 175 20.79 11.91 3.13
CA LYS A 175 21.33 11.26 4.33
C LYS A 175 20.42 10.09 4.71
N PRO A 176 20.93 9.08 5.45
CA PRO A 176 20.09 8.05 6.06
C PRO A 176 18.92 8.70 6.82
N PHE A 177 17.72 8.22 6.55
CA PHE A 177 16.49 8.72 7.17
C PHE A 177 16.35 8.16 8.58
N GLU A 178 16.20 8.99 9.61
CA GLU A 178 16.03 8.51 10.97
C GLU A 178 14.57 8.20 11.30
N LEU A 179 14.33 7.08 11.97
CA LEU A 179 13.03 6.69 12.50
C LEU A 179 12.98 6.93 14.01
N GLU A 180 12.17 7.90 14.43
CA GLU A 180 11.93 8.18 15.85
C GLU A 180 11.33 6.98 16.59
N GLU A 181 10.53 6.17 15.90
CA GLU A 181 9.92 4.95 16.43
C GLU A 181 10.93 3.93 16.96
N LEU A 182 12.17 3.95 16.45
CA LEU A 182 13.21 3.00 16.85
C LEU A 182 13.94 3.41 18.14
N ASN A 183 13.76 4.65 18.62
CA ASN A 183 14.52 5.17 19.76
C ASN A 183 14.12 4.54 21.11
N ASN A 184 12.92 3.96 21.21
CA ASN A 184 12.34 3.46 22.46
C ASN A 184 12.07 1.95 22.46
N VAL A 185 12.60 1.22 21.47
CA VAL A 185 12.38 -0.22 21.36
C VAL A 185 13.23 -0.92 22.43
N LEU A 186 12.56 -1.45 23.46
CA LEU A 186 13.20 -2.29 24.46
C LEU A 186 13.54 -3.64 23.81
N THR A 187 14.82 -3.96 23.70
CA THR A 187 15.33 -5.15 22.99
C THR A 187 14.96 -6.48 23.63
N ASP A 188 14.40 -6.47 24.85
CA ASP A 188 14.39 -7.64 25.73
C ASP A 188 13.03 -8.35 25.85
N GLU A 189 11.95 -7.81 25.29
CA GLU A 189 10.64 -8.46 25.31
C GLU A 189 9.97 -8.45 23.93
N ILE A 190 10.06 -9.57 23.20
CA ILE A 190 9.22 -9.81 22.03
C ILE A 190 7.78 -10.00 22.54
N LYS A 191 7.02 -8.90 22.64
CA LYS A 191 5.58 -9.01 22.92
C LYS A 191 4.93 -9.65 21.71
N LYS A 192 4.03 -10.59 21.99
CA LYS A 192 3.27 -11.35 21.00
C LYS A 192 2.66 -10.39 19.97
N THR A 193 3.00 -10.55 18.70
CA THR A 193 2.55 -9.67 17.62
C THR A 193 1.02 -9.68 17.54
N VAL A 194 0.37 -8.60 17.96
CA VAL A 194 -1.06 -8.40 17.70
C VAL A 194 -1.15 -7.51 16.47
N TYR A 195 -1.35 -8.14 15.30
CA TYR A 195 -1.78 -7.42 14.11
C TYR A 195 -3.21 -6.95 14.34
N GLU A 196 -3.34 -5.72 14.81
CA GLU A 196 -4.61 -5.12 15.21
C GLU A 196 -5.39 -4.64 13.99
N SER A 197 -4.74 -3.84 13.12
CA SER A 197 -5.30 -3.28 11.89
C SER A 197 -4.21 -2.93 10.88
N GLY A 198 -4.44 -3.20 9.58
CA GLY A 198 -3.47 -2.85 8.55
C GLY A 198 -3.35 -1.35 8.26
N ILE A 199 -4.36 -0.53 8.63
CA ILE A 199 -4.37 0.93 8.42
C ILE A 199 -3.76 1.71 9.59
N ASP A 200 -3.40 1.02 10.68
CA ASP A 200 -2.73 1.62 11.82
C ASP A 200 -1.36 2.20 11.43
N SER A 201 -1.12 3.44 11.84
CA SER A 201 0.12 4.17 11.62
C SER A 201 1.24 3.78 12.58
N THR A 202 0.95 3.11 13.69
CA THR A 202 1.95 2.73 14.70
C THR A 202 2.88 1.62 14.20
N PHE A 203 4.14 1.64 14.63
CA PHE A 203 5.11 0.58 14.32
C PHE A 203 5.05 -0.46 15.44
N ASN A 204 4.89 -1.74 15.08
CA ASN A 204 4.89 -2.83 16.04
C ASN A 204 6.31 -3.37 16.24
N ASP A 205 6.53 -4.12 17.32
CA ASP A 205 7.85 -4.62 17.70
C ASP A 205 8.50 -5.48 16.60
N THR A 206 7.72 -6.29 15.90
CA THR A 206 8.23 -7.12 14.79
C THR A 206 8.79 -6.26 13.65
N LEU A 207 8.07 -5.21 13.25
CA LEU A 207 8.53 -4.27 12.24
C LEU A 207 9.75 -3.49 12.73
N CYS A 208 9.72 -3.00 13.98
CA CYS A 208 10.83 -2.28 14.58
C CYS A 208 12.12 -3.12 14.60
N ASN A 209 12.04 -4.40 14.98
CA ASN A 209 13.20 -5.29 15.02
C ASN A 209 13.81 -5.49 13.63
N LEU A 210 13.01 -5.71 12.58
CA LEU A 210 13.50 -5.79 11.20
C LEU A 210 14.22 -4.51 10.75
N LEU A 211 13.72 -3.34 11.17
CA LEU A 211 14.33 -2.05 10.84
C LEU A 211 15.58 -1.77 11.68
N LEU A 212 15.65 -2.25 12.92
CA LEU A 212 16.85 -2.18 13.77
C LEU A 212 18.00 -3.02 13.20
N GLU A 213 17.72 -4.22 12.67
CA GLU A 213 18.74 -5.04 11.99
C GLU A 213 19.36 -4.27 10.81
N ILE A 214 18.56 -3.50 10.07
CA ILE A 214 19.05 -2.64 8.99
C ILE A 214 19.83 -1.45 9.56
N LYS A 215 19.31 -0.79 10.60
CA LYS A 215 19.97 0.35 11.26
C LYS A 215 21.37 -0.02 11.76
N ASN A 216 21.51 -1.21 12.33
CA ASN A 216 22.75 -1.71 12.92
C ASN A 216 23.70 -2.35 11.90
N ASN A 217 23.28 -2.46 10.63
CA ASN A 217 23.98 -3.17 9.56
C ASN A 217 24.09 -4.70 9.78
N ASP A 218 23.22 -5.28 10.60
CA ASP A 218 23.12 -6.73 10.80
C ASP A 218 22.42 -7.41 9.61
N SER A 219 21.58 -6.67 8.88
CA SER A 219 20.92 -7.12 7.64
C SER A 219 20.90 -6.00 6.59
N GLN A 220 20.99 -6.39 5.32
CA GLN A 220 20.77 -5.50 4.17
C GLN A 220 19.43 -5.78 3.46
N LEU A 221 18.56 -6.56 4.09
CA LEU A 221 17.33 -7.04 3.47
C LEU A 221 16.12 -6.81 4.38
N PHE A 222 15.16 -6.06 3.87
CA PHE A 222 13.80 -6.00 4.39
C PHE A 222 12.90 -6.87 3.52
N PHE A 223 12.49 -8.05 4.02
CA PHE A 223 11.61 -8.97 3.28
C PHE A 223 10.20 -9.00 3.87
N ILE A 224 9.19 -8.86 3.02
CA ILE A 224 7.77 -8.97 3.38
C ILE A 224 6.96 -9.45 2.17
N ASP A 225 5.89 -10.22 2.34
CA ASP A 225 5.16 -10.83 1.21
C ASP A 225 4.71 -9.83 0.13
N SER A 226 4.16 -8.69 0.55
CA SER A 226 3.54 -7.67 -0.31
C SER A 226 3.43 -6.36 0.46
N PHE A 227 3.17 -5.24 -0.25
CA PHE A 227 2.94 -3.94 0.38
C PHE A 227 1.81 -4.00 1.41
N LYS A 228 0.69 -4.65 1.10
CA LYS A 228 -0.42 -4.87 2.03
C LYS A 228 0.03 -5.53 3.34
N MET A 229 0.87 -6.56 3.25
CA MET A 229 1.37 -7.31 4.40
C MET A 229 2.38 -6.51 5.22
N CYS A 230 3.05 -5.53 4.60
CA CYS A 230 3.82 -4.51 5.31
C CYS A 230 2.88 -3.56 6.06
N THR A 231 2.01 -2.87 5.33
CA THR A 231 0.96 -2.02 5.87
C THR A 231 0.02 -1.56 4.75
N ARG A 232 -1.17 -1.15 5.14
CA ARG A 232 -2.21 -0.60 4.26
C ARG A 232 -2.29 0.91 4.46
N ASN A 233 -1.53 1.45 5.42
CA ASN A 233 -1.31 2.87 5.65
C ASN A 233 -0.21 3.38 4.70
N TYR A 234 -0.59 4.32 3.83
CA TYR A 234 0.30 4.85 2.79
C TYR A 234 1.53 5.58 3.34
N GLU A 235 1.35 6.41 4.38
CA GLU A 235 2.45 7.16 5.00
C GLU A 235 3.43 6.21 5.69
N LYS A 236 2.92 5.22 6.44
CA LYS A 236 3.77 4.20 7.05
C LYS A 236 4.56 3.40 6.01
N LEU A 237 3.96 3.04 4.88
CA LEU A 237 4.67 2.34 3.80
C LEU A 237 5.81 3.18 3.24
N LEU A 238 5.55 4.46 2.91
CA LEU A 238 6.59 5.35 2.40
C LEU A 238 7.68 5.61 3.44
N LYS A 239 7.33 5.75 4.70
CA LYS A 239 8.27 5.92 5.80
C LYS A 239 9.21 4.71 5.94
N ILE A 240 8.69 3.50 5.81
CA ILE A 240 9.49 2.25 5.80
C ILE A 240 10.40 2.22 4.56
N LEU A 241 9.87 2.48 3.37
CA LEU A 241 10.67 2.52 2.14
C LEU A 241 11.78 3.57 2.21
N GLU A 242 11.49 4.78 2.71
CA GLU A 242 12.47 5.86 2.85
C GLU A 242 13.61 5.40 3.75
N PHE A 243 13.29 4.82 4.90
CA PHE A 243 14.27 4.29 5.84
C PHE A 243 15.15 3.22 5.18
N VAL A 244 14.55 2.16 4.62
CA VAL A 244 15.29 1.03 4.04
C VAL A 244 16.21 1.50 2.91
N LEU A 245 15.70 2.33 2.00
CA LEU A 245 16.45 2.75 0.80
C LEU A 245 17.55 3.76 1.11
N THR A 246 17.37 4.64 2.10
CA THR A 246 18.40 5.61 2.50
C THR A 246 19.53 4.98 3.33
N HIS A 247 19.30 3.79 3.88
CA HIS A 247 20.34 2.93 4.49
C HIS A 247 21.00 1.98 3.48
N ASP A 248 20.80 2.20 2.17
CA ASP A 248 21.33 1.37 1.09
C ASP A 248 20.97 -0.14 1.23
N ALA A 249 19.86 -0.45 1.91
CA ALA A 249 19.30 -1.80 2.03
C ALA A 249 18.26 -2.09 0.93
N PHE A 250 17.89 -3.37 0.79
CA PHE A 250 16.93 -3.85 -0.21
C PHE A 250 15.56 -4.04 0.41
N PHE A 251 14.52 -3.47 -0.20
CA PHE A 251 13.13 -3.79 0.09
C PHE A 251 12.66 -4.84 -0.90
N LEU A 252 12.30 -6.02 -0.40
CA LEU A 252 11.94 -7.18 -1.19
C LEU A 252 10.53 -7.64 -0.84
N THR A 253 9.69 -7.78 -1.86
CA THR A 253 8.45 -8.53 -1.79
C THR A 253 8.48 -9.77 -2.65
N ASN A 254 7.42 -10.59 -2.56
CA ASN A 254 7.28 -11.67 -3.52
C ASN A 254 7.12 -11.14 -4.96
N ASN A 255 6.77 -9.88 -5.18
CA ASN A 255 6.57 -9.30 -6.52
C ASN A 255 7.60 -8.27 -6.94
N TYR A 256 8.27 -7.60 -5.99
CA TYR A 256 9.10 -6.44 -6.26
C TYR A 256 10.46 -6.53 -5.55
N PHE A 257 11.51 -6.13 -6.26
CA PHE A 257 12.81 -5.84 -5.66
C PHE A 257 13.05 -4.34 -5.80
N ILE A 258 13.35 -3.66 -4.70
CA ILE A 258 13.55 -2.21 -4.68
C ILE A 258 14.82 -1.92 -3.88
N SER A 259 15.76 -1.25 -4.52
CA SER A 259 16.91 -0.62 -3.88
C SER A 259 16.97 0.84 -4.32
N ASN A 260 17.81 1.66 -3.70
CA ASN A 260 17.91 3.08 -4.04
C ASN A 260 18.42 3.37 -5.47
N THR A 261 18.93 2.35 -6.18
CA THR A 261 19.50 2.49 -7.54
C THR A 261 18.93 1.51 -8.55
N TYR A 262 18.03 0.63 -8.14
CA TYR A 262 17.54 -0.46 -8.98
C TYR A 262 16.15 -0.90 -8.54
N VAL A 263 15.29 -1.16 -9.51
CA VAL A 263 13.97 -1.76 -9.31
C VAL A 263 13.79 -2.96 -10.22
N SER A 264 13.05 -3.95 -9.76
CA SER A 264 12.51 -4.99 -10.62
C SER A 264 11.15 -5.48 -10.15
N ARG A 265 10.40 -6.06 -11.08
CA ARG A 265 9.05 -6.59 -10.89
C ARG A 265 8.92 -7.96 -11.53
N ARG A 266 8.22 -8.88 -10.87
CA ARG A 266 7.81 -10.15 -11.50
C ARG A 266 6.87 -9.88 -12.67
N GLU A 267 7.10 -10.56 -13.80
CA GLU A 267 6.25 -10.51 -15.00
C GLU A 267 4.76 -10.72 -14.67
N LYS A 268 4.45 -11.83 -14.00
CA LYS A 268 3.10 -12.15 -13.53
C LYS A 268 3.04 -11.93 -12.04
N LEU A 269 2.32 -10.90 -11.59
CA LEU A 269 2.16 -10.67 -10.16
C LEU A 269 1.57 -11.92 -9.48
N LEU A 270 2.01 -12.17 -8.25
CA LEU A 270 1.36 -13.07 -7.32
C LEU A 270 0.41 -12.28 -6.44
N LYS A 271 -0.75 -12.85 -6.17
CA LYS A 271 -1.74 -12.27 -5.27
C LYS A 271 -1.14 -12.08 -3.88
N ALA A 272 -1.36 -10.93 -3.25
CA ALA A 272 -0.97 -10.72 -1.86
C ALA A 272 -1.53 -11.81 -0.93
N SER A 273 -0.70 -12.30 0.00
CA SER A 273 -1.09 -13.32 0.98
C SER A 273 -2.09 -12.78 2.00
N HIS A 274 -2.87 -13.69 2.59
CA HIS A 274 -3.69 -13.42 3.77
C HIS A 274 -3.08 -13.99 5.05
N THR A 275 -2.19 -14.98 4.94
CA THR A 275 -1.50 -15.62 6.07
C THR A 275 0.00 -15.73 5.82
N THR A 276 0.77 -15.89 6.89
CA THR A 276 2.21 -16.12 6.80
C THR A 276 2.55 -17.44 6.09
N GLU A 277 1.70 -18.47 6.24
CA GLU A 277 1.89 -19.75 5.55
C GLU A 277 1.77 -19.60 4.02
N GLU A 278 0.77 -18.83 3.56
CA GLU A 278 0.63 -18.51 2.14
C GLU A 278 1.84 -17.72 1.61
N ALA A 279 2.38 -16.80 2.43
CA ALA A 279 3.56 -16.03 2.09
C ALA A 279 4.79 -16.93 1.92
N PHE A 280 5.04 -17.86 2.84
CA PHE A 280 6.19 -18.76 2.78
C PHE A 280 6.16 -19.67 1.55
N LYS A 281 4.98 -20.17 1.14
CA LYS A 281 4.86 -21.00 -0.08
C LYS A 281 5.40 -20.30 -1.34
N LYS A 282 5.26 -18.97 -1.42
CA LYS A 282 5.68 -18.16 -2.58
C LYS A 282 7.19 -17.92 -2.62
N VAL A 283 7.88 -18.00 -1.48
CA VAL A 283 9.33 -17.74 -1.35
C VAL A 283 10.15 -18.69 -2.22
N SER A 284 9.65 -19.90 -2.49
CA SER A 284 10.27 -20.86 -3.42
C SER A 284 10.49 -20.31 -4.84
N SER A 285 9.71 -19.31 -5.25
CA SER A 285 9.74 -18.67 -6.58
C SER A 285 10.33 -17.25 -6.57
N LEU A 286 10.98 -16.84 -5.48
CA LEU A 286 11.46 -15.46 -5.28
C LEU A 286 12.49 -15.04 -6.34
N TYR A 287 13.25 -15.99 -6.89
CA TYR A 287 14.23 -15.75 -7.95
C TYR A 287 13.64 -15.17 -9.26
N GLU A 288 12.32 -15.27 -9.45
CA GLU A 288 11.62 -14.69 -10.60
C GLU A 288 11.43 -13.17 -10.51
N VAL A 289 11.69 -12.57 -9.34
CA VAL A 289 11.50 -11.12 -9.12
C VAL A 289 12.60 -10.30 -9.79
N SER A 290 13.81 -10.84 -9.93
CA SER A 290 14.98 -10.11 -10.42
C SER A 290 15.98 -11.04 -11.10
N ASN A 291 16.33 -10.76 -12.35
CA ASN A 291 17.41 -11.47 -13.02
C ASN A 291 18.77 -11.02 -12.51
N LYS A 292 18.96 -9.70 -12.31
CA LYS A 292 20.20 -9.12 -11.77
C LYS A 292 20.58 -9.72 -10.41
N TYR A 293 19.61 -9.90 -9.51
CA TYR A 293 19.83 -10.43 -8.16
C TYR A 293 19.47 -11.91 -7.99
N LYS A 294 19.29 -12.65 -9.09
CA LYS A 294 18.80 -14.05 -9.08
C LYS A 294 19.51 -14.95 -8.06
N LYS A 295 20.86 -14.94 -8.02
CA LYS A 295 21.65 -15.76 -7.09
C LYS A 295 21.41 -15.43 -5.61
N LEU A 296 21.19 -14.15 -5.29
CA LEU A 296 20.85 -13.73 -3.93
C LEU A 296 19.45 -14.26 -3.56
N LEU A 297 18.50 -14.11 -4.48
CA LEU A 297 17.12 -14.54 -4.28
C LEU A 297 17.01 -16.07 -4.15
N GLU A 298 17.76 -16.84 -4.94
CA GLU A 298 17.84 -18.30 -4.81
C GLU A 298 18.41 -18.75 -3.45
N LYS A 299 19.37 -18.01 -2.88
CA LYS A 299 19.89 -18.29 -1.53
C LYS A 299 18.81 -18.02 -0.48
N ILE A 300 18.11 -16.89 -0.59
CA ILE A 300 17.00 -16.55 0.31
C ILE A 300 15.91 -17.61 0.22
N SER A 301 15.51 -18.04 -0.99
CA SER A 301 14.52 -19.08 -1.19
C SER A 301 14.85 -20.37 -0.43
N LYS A 302 16.13 -20.76 -0.38
CA LYS A 302 16.60 -21.96 0.34
C LYS A 302 16.61 -21.83 1.86
N LEU A 303 16.69 -20.62 2.39
CA LEU A 303 16.63 -20.38 3.84
C LEU A 303 15.21 -20.52 4.39
N TYR A 304 14.20 -20.32 3.54
CA TYR A 304 12.78 -20.33 3.90
C TYR A 304 12.00 -21.54 3.36
N SER A 305 12.67 -22.44 2.61
CA SER A 305 12.14 -23.73 2.14
C SER A 305 12.38 -24.84 3.14
#